data_AF-A0A6H2NQ76-F1
#
_entry.id   AF-A0A6H2NQ76-F1
#
_cell.length_a   1.000
_cell.length_b   1.000
_cell.length_c   1.000
_cell.angle_alpha   90.00
_cell.angle_beta   90.00
_cell.angle_gamma   90.00
#
_symmetry.space_group_name_H-M   'P 1'
#
loop_
_entity.id
_entity.type
_entity.pdbx_description
1 polymer ?
#
loop_
_entity_poly.entity_id
_entity_poly.type
_entity_poly.pdbx_seq_one_letter_code
_entity_poly.pdbx_strand_id
1 'polypeptide(L)' 'MEVLEQACTNSWILASEEIHQLIGVKPTCPKGHDSFRRGSWVFTKSGKLGSQTAWRVSKDVAE' A
#
# COMPACT_ATOMS: atom_id res chain seq x y z
N MET A 1 -11.57 -8.19 -3.39
CA MET A 1 -10.21 -7.62 -3.27
C MET A 1 -9.69 -7.08 -4.62
N GLU A 2 -10.57 -6.73 -5.56
CA GLU A 2 -10.16 -6.30 -6.91
C GLU A 2 -9.35 -5.01 -6.94
N VAL A 3 -9.59 -4.09 -6.01
CA VAL A 3 -8.86 -2.81 -5.98
C VAL A 3 -7.37 -3.00 -5.70
N LEU A 4 -6.96 -3.97 -4.88
CA LEU A 4 -5.55 -4.24 -4.64
C LEU A 4 -4.88 -4.87 -5.87
N GLU A 5 -5.58 -5.76 -6.56
CA GLU A 5 -5.09 -6.34 -7.83
C GLU A 5 -4.97 -5.29 -8.92
N GLN A 6 -5.97 -4.42 -9.06
CA GLN A 6 -5.92 -3.30 -10.00
C GLN A 6 -4.83 -2.30 -9.59
N ALA A 7 -4.68 -2.00 -8.31
CA ALA A 7 -3.64 -1.11 -7.82
C ALA A 7 -2.24 -1.68 -8.07
N CYS A 8 -2.06 -2.99 -7.89
CA CYS A 8 -0.81 -3.66 -8.21
C CYS A 8 -0.55 -3.69 -9.72
N THR A 9 -1.55 -4.07 -10.52
CA THR A 9 -1.45 -4.17 -11.99
C THR A 9 -1.16 -2.81 -12.62
N ASN A 10 -1.83 -1.76 -12.15
CA ASN A 10 -1.68 -0.40 -12.67
C ASN A 10 -0.61 0.42 -11.91
N SER A 11 0.12 -0.20 -10.97
CA SER A 11 1.05 0.51 -10.08
C SER A 11 0.46 1.76 -9.43
N TRP A 12 -0.80 1.68 -8.99
CA TRP A 12 -1.48 2.80 -8.33
C TRP A 12 -0.81 3.16 -7.00
N ILE A 13 -0.83 4.46 -6.75
CA ILE A 13 -0.41 5.07 -5.51
C ILE A 13 -1.67 5.32 -4.68
N LEU A 14 -1.79 4.60 -3.58
CA LEU A 14 -2.88 4.76 -2.63
C LEU A 14 -2.43 5.61 -1.45
N ALA A 15 -3.35 6.39 -0.88
CA ALA A 15 -3.09 7.07 0.36
C ALA A 15 -3.25 6.13 1.57
N SER A 16 -2.69 6.51 2.71
CA SER A 16 -2.88 5.75 3.97
C SER A 16 -4.35 5.56 4.36
N GLU A 17 -5.22 6.49 4.00
CA GLU A 17 -6.66 6.43 4.31
C GLU A 17 -7.41 5.53 3.33
N GLU A 18 -7.10 5.61 2.04
CA GLU A 18 -7.59 4.68 1.01
C GLU A 18 -7.24 3.24 1.39
N ILE A 19 -5.99 2.97 1.76
CA ILE A 19 -5.59 1.62 2.20
C ILE A 19 -6.41 1.21 3.43
N HIS A 20 -6.60 2.10 4.39
CA HIS A 20 -7.43 1.80 5.56
C HIS A 20 -8.88 1.48 5.19
N GLN A 21 -9.49 2.18 4.24
CA GLN A 21 -10.83 1.85 3.75
C GLN A 21 -10.86 0.55 2.95
N LEU A 22 -9.83 0.26 2.17
CA LEU A 22 -9.76 -0.90 1.29
C LEU A 22 -9.49 -2.22 2.03
N ILE A 23 -8.57 -2.20 3.00
CA ILE A 23 -8.17 -3.42 3.75
C ILE A 23 -8.58 -3.39 5.22
N GLY A 24 -9.28 -2.35 5.67
CA GLY A 24 -9.65 -2.15 7.07
C GLY A 24 -8.46 -1.91 8.00
N VAL A 25 -7.25 -1.73 7.44
CA VAL A 25 -6.01 -1.60 8.21
C VAL A 25 -5.23 -0.40 7.73
N LYS A 26 -4.91 0.47 8.69
CA LYS A 26 -4.09 1.64 8.47
C LYS A 26 -2.64 1.18 8.31
N PRO A 27 -2.00 1.40 7.15
CA PRO A 27 -0.61 1.04 6.97
C PRO A 27 0.23 1.90 7.92
N THR A 28 0.99 1.24 8.79
CA THR A 28 1.83 1.88 9.80
C THR A 28 3.30 1.75 9.38
N CYS A 29 3.95 2.89 9.13
CA CYS A 29 5.41 2.97 9.02
C CYS A 29 5.99 3.29 10.40
N PRO A 30 6.65 2.35 11.09
CA PRO A 30 7.55 2.73 12.18
C PRO A 30 8.73 3.53 11.63
N LYS A 31 9.34 4.39 12.46
CA LYS A 31 10.53 5.18 12.07
C LYS A 31 11.62 4.24 11.55
N GLY A 32 11.98 4.39 10.28
CA GLY A 32 13.03 3.60 9.61
C GLY A 32 12.52 2.50 8.69
N HIS A 33 11.21 2.25 8.61
CA HIS A 33 10.62 1.33 7.64
C HIS A 33 9.68 2.06 6.68
N ASP A 34 9.92 1.87 5.39
CA ASP A 34 9.12 2.45 4.30
C ASP A 34 8.25 1.39 3.61
N SER A 35 8.12 0.19 4.19
CA SER A 35 7.33 -0.89 3.63
C SER A 35 6.45 -1.55 4.69
N PHE A 36 5.19 -1.80 4.33
CA PHE A 36 4.18 -2.43 5.14
C PHE A 36 3.68 -3.67 4.39
N ARG A 37 3.81 -4.86 4.97
CA ARG A 37 3.37 -6.12 4.34
C ARG A 37 2.13 -6.66 5.02
N ARG A 38 1.19 -7.16 4.22
CA ARG A 38 -0.08 -7.75 4.65
C ARG A 38 -0.39 -8.98 3.80
N GLY A 39 -0.15 -10.17 4.34
CA GLY A 39 -0.32 -11.41 3.57
C GLY A 39 0.56 -11.43 2.32
N SER A 40 -0.07 -11.54 1.14
CA SER A 40 0.56 -11.51 -0.19
C SER A 40 0.69 -10.10 -0.79
N TRP A 41 0.38 -9.05 -0.02
CA TRP A 41 0.46 -7.65 -0.47
C TRP A 41 1.57 -6.91 0.26
N VAL A 42 2.32 -6.11 -0.48
CA VAL A 42 3.41 -5.25 0.01
C VAL A 42 3.07 -3.82 -0.37
N PHE A 43 2.96 -2.97 0.64
CA PHE A 43 2.68 -1.55 0.51
C PHE A 43 3.98 -0.80 0.76
N THR A 44 4.61 -0.27 -0.29
CA THR A 44 5.85 0.49 -0.19
C THR A 44 5.54 1.98 -0.25
N LYS A 45 5.96 2.72 0.76
CA LYS A 45 5.85 4.17 0.79
C LYS A 45 6.61 4.76 -0.39
N SER A 46 5.86 5.37 -1.29
CA SER A 46 6.35 5.96 -2.54
C SER A 46 6.44 7.49 -2.48
N GLY A 47 6.18 8.08 -1.30
CA GLY A 47 6.28 9.52 -1.07
C GLY A 47 5.11 10.07 -0.28
N LYS A 48 4.64 11.26 -0.66
CA LYS A 48 3.47 11.93 -0.09
C LYS A 48 2.41 12.14 -1.17
N LEU A 49 1.17 11.73 -0.91
CA LEU A 49 0.00 12.03 -1.75
C LEU A 49 -0.77 13.17 -1.08
N GLY A 50 -0.49 14.41 -1.50
CA GLY A 50 -1.09 15.60 -0.91
C GLY A 50 -0.73 15.78 0.57
N SER A 51 -1.70 15.57 1.46
CA SER A 51 -1.53 15.63 2.93
C SER A 51 -1.20 14.27 3.54
N GLN A 52 -1.40 13.18 2.81
CA GLN A 52 -1.26 11.81 3.29
C GLN A 52 0.01 11.15 2.74
N THR A 53 0.40 10.01 3.30
CA THR A 53 1.54 9.24 2.78
C THR A 53 1.09 8.47 1.54
N ALA A 54 1.89 8.53 0.48
CA ALA A 54 1.68 7.77 -0.76
C ALA A 54 2.27 6.37 -0.59
N TRP A 55 1.49 5.36 -0.96
CA TRP A 55 1.85 3.96 -0.84
C TRP A 55 1.60 3.24 -2.16
N ARG A 56 2.60 2.51 -2.62
CA ARG A 56 2.51 1.68 -3.80
C ARG A 56 2.19 0.25 -3.37
N VAL A 57 1.18 -0.35 -3.98
CA VAL A 57 0.82 -1.75 -3.75
C VAL A 57 1.57 -2.63 -4.73
N SER A 58 2.25 -3.65 -4.21
CA SER A 58 2.87 -4.72 -4.96
C SER A 58 2.37 -6.06 -4.42
N LYS A 59 2.20 -7.05 -5.27
CA LYS A 59 1.93 -8.42 -4.86
C LYS A 59 3.28 -9.11 -4.61
N ASP A 60 3.42 -9.74 -3.44
CA ASP A 60 4.52 -10.66 -3.14
C ASP A 60 4.23 -11.93 -3.92
N VAL A 61 4.56 -11.94 -5.21
CA VAL A 61 4.50 -13.14 -6.04
C VAL A 61 5.73 -13.95 -5.64
N ALA A 62 5.60 -14.75 -4.58
CA ALA A 62 6.51 -15.86 -4.38
C ALA A 62 6.21 -16.85 -5.52
N GLU A 63 7.01 -16.78 -6.56
CA GLU A 63 7.10 -17.82 -7.60
C GLU A 63 7.56 -19.15 -7.02
#